data_AF-A0A653CCG9-F1
#
_entry.id   AF-A0A653CCG9-F1
#
_cell.length_a   1.000
_cell.length_b   1.000
_cell.length_c   1.000
_cell.angle_alpha   90.00
_cell.angle_beta   90.00
_cell.angle_gamma   90.00
#
_symmetry.space_group_name_H-M   'P 1'
#
loop_
_entity.id
_entity.type
_entity.pdbx_description
1 polymer ?
#
loop_
_entity_poly.entity_id
_entity_poly.type
_entity_poly.pdbx_seq_one_letter_code
_entity_poly.pdbx_strand_id
1 'polypeptide(L)'
;MGTSGCLPVRFRLNLYQTTVTVGRSADCDFSINNGKMDSKVKAIFSKQQFVIYRDCEKGVTFIKDLSTYGTYLNGVCIGKNNQNVLQRDDVIAVGKQDRKVFIYRCYSQEISYLPEELRGKYEPSVMLGKGAAGEVRLAFEKRTCEMFAIKKILKARSSTSQMSIYH
;
A
#
# COMPACT_ATOMS: atom_id res chain seq x y z
N MET A 1 3.82 26.27 32.25
CA MET A 1 3.09 26.40 30.97
C MET A 1 3.06 25.02 30.32
N GLY A 2 2.03 24.21 30.63
CA GLY A 2 1.89 22.87 30.08
C GLY A 2 1.04 22.92 28.83
N THR A 3 1.64 22.64 27.67
CA THR A 3 0.86 22.40 26.45
C THR A 3 0.15 21.06 26.59
N SER A 4 -1.15 21.11 26.84
CA SER A 4 -2.08 20.00 26.76
C SER A 4 -2.09 19.46 25.32
N GLY A 5 -1.19 18.52 25.06
CA GLY A 5 -1.15 17.74 23.83
C GLY A 5 -2.38 16.84 23.77
N CYS A 6 -3.49 17.38 23.27
CA CYS A 6 -4.64 16.59 22.87
C CYS A 6 -4.15 15.57 21.83
N LEU A 7 -4.10 14.29 22.21
CA LEU A 7 -3.77 13.20 21.29
C LEU A 7 -4.69 13.33 20.08
N PRO A 8 -4.17 13.39 18.83
CA PRO A 8 -5.02 13.52 17.67
C PRO A 8 -6.00 12.36 17.65
N VAL A 9 -7.30 12.69 17.61
CA VAL A 9 -8.39 11.71 17.54
C VAL A 9 -8.10 10.79 16.35
N ARG A 10 -7.74 9.54 16.64
CA ARG A 10 -7.38 8.55 15.62
C ARG A 10 -8.66 7.97 15.06
N PHE A 11 -9.15 8.53 13.96
CA PHE A 11 -10.24 7.94 13.20
C PHE A 11 -9.71 6.69 12.48
N ARG A 12 -10.45 5.58 12.59
CA ARG A 12 -10.18 4.35 11.84
C ARG A 12 -11.26 4.18 10.79
N LEU A 13 -10.85 3.96 9.54
CA LEU A 13 -11.72 3.58 8.45
C LEU A 13 -11.50 2.09 8.18
N ASN A 14 -12.51 1.28 8.45
CA ASN A 14 -12.47 -0.15 8.15
C ASN A 14 -12.91 -0.38 6.69
N LEU A 15 -12.05 -0.98 5.90
CA LEU A 15 -12.27 -1.24 4.47
C LEU A 15 -13.01 -2.59 4.30
N TYR A 16 -14.31 -2.62 4.58
CA TYR A 16 -15.14 -3.83 4.38
C TYR A 16 -15.58 -4.01 2.94
N GLN A 17 -15.78 -2.90 2.22
CA GLN A 17 -16.13 -2.89 0.81
C GLN A 17 -14.88 -3.09 -0.04
N THR A 18 -15.07 -3.61 -1.25
CA THR A 18 -13.99 -3.73 -2.24
C THR A 18 -13.54 -2.39 -2.78
N THR A 19 -14.36 -1.35 -2.70
CA THR A 19 -14.05 0.01 -3.12
C THR A 19 -14.54 0.99 -2.06
N VAL A 20 -13.69 1.95 -1.71
CA VAL A 20 -13.97 3.01 -0.73
C VAL A 20 -13.45 4.34 -1.26
N THR A 21 -14.35 5.30 -1.37
CA THR A 21 -14.07 6.67 -1.80
C THR A 21 -13.88 7.59 -0.60
N VAL A 22 -12.85 8.44 -0.67
CA VAL A 22 -12.51 9.40 0.39
C VAL A 22 -12.49 10.81 -0.18
N GLY A 23 -13.15 11.76 0.50
CA GLY A 23 -13.19 13.14 0.04
C GLY A 23 -14.05 14.05 0.91
N ARG A 24 -14.22 15.31 0.51
CA ARG A 24 -15.13 16.24 1.22
C ARG A 24 -16.60 16.04 0.89
N SER A 25 -16.93 15.46 -0.27
CA SER A 25 -18.34 15.32 -0.65
C SER A 25 -19.08 14.44 0.37
N ALA A 26 -20.38 14.69 0.54
CA ALA A 26 -21.23 13.79 1.32
C ALA A 26 -21.43 12.43 0.60
N ASP A 27 -21.21 12.40 -0.71
CA ASP A 27 -21.35 11.20 -1.55
C ASP A 27 -20.14 10.25 -1.45
N CYS A 28 -19.09 10.62 -0.71
CA CYS A 28 -17.96 9.72 -0.47
C CYS A 28 -18.27 8.76 0.67
N ASP A 29 -17.83 7.50 0.54
CA ASP A 29 -17.96 6.49 1.59
C ASP A 29 -17.33 6.95 2.92
N PHE A 30 -16.21 7.68 2.83
CA PHE A 30 -15.64 8.42 3.95
C PHE A 30 -15.58 9.92 3.65
N SER A 31 -16.58 10.65 4.15
CA SER A 31 -16.61 12.10 4.08
C SER A 31 -15.79 12.77 5.20
N ILE A 32 -14.77 13.52 4.81
CA ILE A 32 -13.91 14.30 5.71
C ILE A 32 -14.69 15.39 6.47
N ASN A 33 -15.79 15.88 5.88
CA ASN A 33 -16.61 16.92 6.50
C ASN A 33 -17.29 16.45 7.78
N ASN A 34 -17.59 15.15 7.90
CA ASN A 34 -18.31 14.58 9.03
C ASN A 34 -17.42 14.35 10.27
N GLY A 35 -16.11 14.56 10.16
CA GLY A 35 -15.15 14.39 11.26
C GLY A 35 -14.85 15.66 12.07
N LYS A 36 -14.26 15.50 13.26
CA LYS A 36 -13.73 16.60 14.10
C LYS A 36 -12.34 17.08 13.63
N MET A 37 -12.14 17.23 12.32
CA MET A 37 -10.88 17.70 11.73
C MET A 37 -10.88 19.23 11.63
N ASP A 38 -9.71 19.86 11.76
CA ASP A 38 -9.53 21.32 11.56
C ASP A 38 -10.06 21.74 10.18
N SER A 39 -10.82 22.83 10.12
CA SER A 39 -11.40 23.38 8.89
C SER A 39 -10.36 23.69 7.82
N LYS A 40 -9.15 24.10 8.22
CA LYS A 40 -8.01 24.31 7.30
C LYS A 40 -7.59 23.00 6.65
N VAL A 41 -7.51 21.91 7.43
CA VAL A 41 -7.18 20.57 6.92
C VAL A 41 -8.29 20.05 6.02
N LYS A 42 -9.56 20.24 6.40
CA LYS A 42 -10.72 19.90 5.57
C LYS A 42 -10.64 20.59 4.20
N ALA A 43 -10.33 21.89 4.16
CA ALA A 43 -10.32 22.68 2.92
C ALA A 43 -9.32 22.19 1.86
N ILE A 44 -8.28 21.46 2.26
CA ILE A 44 -7.29 20.87 1.34
C ILE A 44 -7.85 19.68 0.56
N PHE A 45 -8.78 18.93 1.14
CA PHE A 45 -9.33 17.76 0.48
C PHE A 45 -10.20 18.18 -0.72
N SER A 46 -10.05 17.43 -1.82
CA SER A 46 -10.95 17.56 -2.97
C SER A 46 -12.33 16.97 -2.65
N LYS A 47 -13.35 17.28 -3.48
CA LYS A 47 -14.69 16.68 -3.33
C LYS A 47 -14.60 15.15 -3.29
N GLN A 48 -13.84 14.59 -4.23
CA GLN A 48 -13.31 13.24 -4.21
C GLN A 48 -11.78 13.37 -4.22
N GLN A 49 -11.12 12.88 -3.18
CA GLN A 49 -9.67 13.00 -3.02
C GLN A 49 -8.97 11.78 -3.63
N PHE A 50 -9.34 10.59 -3.20
CA PHE A 50 -8.83 9.34 -3.73
C PHE A 50 -9.86 8.24 -3.57
N VAL A 51 -9.66 7.15 -4.29
CA VAL A 51 -10.39 5.90 -4.12
C VAL A 51 -9.40 4.78 -3.80
N ILE A 52 -9.71 3.99 -2.78
CA ILE A 52 -9.02 2.74 -2.49
C ILE A 52 -9.90 1.63 -3.01
N TYR A 53 -9.34 0.72 -3.79
CA TYR A 53 -10.09 -0.44 -4.27
C TYR A 53 -9.23 -1.70 -4.28
N ARG A 54 -9.89 -2.85 -4.09
CA ARG A 54 -9.28 -4.17 -4.06
C ARG A 54 -9.67 -4.94 -5.31
N ASP A 55 -8.66 -5.35 -6.06
CA ASP A 55 -8.81 -6.37 -7.09
C ASP A 55 -8.84 -7.72 -6.39
N CYS A 56 -10.04 -8.31 -6.26
CA CYS A 56 -10.22 -9.58 -5.55
C CYS A 56 -9.62 -10.77 -6.31
N GLU A 57 -9.60 -10.72 -7.63
CA GLU A 57 -9.03 -11.79 -8.47
C GLU A 57 -7.51 -11.82 -8.34
N LYS A 58 -6.90 -10.63 -8.31
CA LYS A 58 -5.44 -10.50 -8.15
C LYS A 58 -5.03 -10.39 -6.68
N GLY A 59 -5.97 -10.23 -5.75
CA GLY A 59 -5.66 -10.10 -4.33
C GLY A 59 -4.85 -8.85 -3.96
N VAL A 60 -4.83 -7.81 -4.81
CA VAL A 60 -4.04 -6.58 -4.62
C VAL A 60 -4.96 -5.40 -4.33
N THR A 61 -4.51 -4.49 -3.46
CA THR A 61 -5.21 -3.23 -3.17
C THR A 61 -4.49 -2.07 -3.85
N PHE A 62 -5.26 -1.17 -4.46
CA PHE A 62 -4.78 0.00 -5.15
C PHE A 62 -5.32 1.27 -4.50
N ILE A 63 -4.58 2.35 -4.64
CA ILE A 63 -5.04 3.72 -4.38
C ILE A 63 -4.94 4.51 -5.68
N LYS A 64 -6.04 5.17 -6.06
CA LYS A 64 -6.10 6.06 -7.23
C LYS A 64 -6.37 7.49 -6.79
N ASP A 65 -5.53 8.42 -7.24
CA ASP A 65 -5.66 9.84 -6.94
C ASP A 65 -6.72 10.48 -7.85
N LEU A 66 -7.68 11.18 -7.26
CA LEU A 66 -8.74 11.91 -7.98
C LEU A 66 -8.64 13.43 -7.73
N SER A 67 -7.65 13.85 -6.96
CA SER A 67 -7.62 15.17 -6.35
C SER A 67 -7.10 16.29 -7.25
N THR A 68 -7.41 17.53 -6.84
CA THR A 68 -6.88 18.75 -7.48
C THR A 68 -5.49 19.10 -6.98
N TYR A 69 -5.20 18.91 -5.68
CA TYR A 69 -3.94 19.32 -5.05
C TYR A 69 -2.95 18.15 -4.83
N GLY A 70 -3.30 16.96 -5.29
CA GLY A 70 -2.46 15.77 -5.23
C GLY A 70 -2.72 14.90 -4.00
N THR A 71 -2.61 13.59 -4.23
CA THR A 71 -2.49 12.55 -3.21
C THR A 71 -1.09 11.95 -3.30
N TYR A 72 -0.46 11.77 -2.14
CA TYR A 72 0.92 11.32 -2.03
C TYR A 72 0.96 9.99 -1.26
N LEU A 73 1.74 9.04 -1.76
CA LEU A 73 2.00 7.76 -1.12
C LEU A 73 3.48 7.71 -0.73
N ASN A 74 3.76 7.56 0.57
CA ASN A 74 5.12 7.54 1.13
C ASN A 74 5.97 8.75 0.67
N GLY A 75 5.35 9.92 0.60
CA GLY A 75 6.01 11.18 0.20
C GLY A 75 6.09 11.40 -1.33
N VAL A 76 5.72 10.43 -2.15
CA VAL A 76 5.74 10.55 -3.62
C VAL A 76 4.34 10.84 -4.15
N CYS A 77 4.20 11.83 -5.03
CA CYS A 77 2.92 12.15 -5.66
C CYS A 77 2.46 10.99 -6.57
N ILE A 78 1.22 10.54 -6.40
CA ILE A 78 0.60 9.54 -7.30
C ILE A 78 0.29 10.20 -8.65
N GLY A 79 -0.30 11.39 -8.61
CA GLY A 79 -0.74 12.14 -9.79
C GLY A 79 -2.19 11.85 -10.15
N LYS A 80 -2.92 12.90 -10.54
CA LYS A 80 -4.36 12.82 -10.81
C LYS A 80 -4.67 11.75 -11.87
N ASN A 81 -5.64 10.89 -11.57
CA ASN A 81 -6.07 9.72 -12.32
C ASN A 81 -5.06 8.57 -12.44
N ASN A 82 -3.87 8.70 -11.86
CA ASN A 82 -2.93 7.60 -11.72
C ASN A 82 -3.20 6.82 -10.43
N GLN A 83 -2.55 5.67 -10.32
CA GLN A 83 -2.72 4.77 -9.19
C GLN A 83 -1.43 4.04 -8.83
N ASN A 84 -1.34 3.66 -7.57
CA ASN A 84 -0.26 2.87 -7.00
C ASN A 84 -0.82 1.66 -6.26
N VAL A 85 0.02 0.63 -6.10
CA VAL A 85 -0.26 -0.47 -5.19
C VAL A 85 -0.14 0.03 -3.75
N LEU A 86 -1.12 -0.32 -2.92
CA LEU A 86 -1.19 0.04 -1.51
C LEU A 86 -0.75 -1.13 -0.63
N GLN A 87 0.16 -0.86 0.31
CA GLN A 87 0.78 -1.87 1.15
C GLN A 87 0.68 -1.58 2.62
N ARG A 88 0.84 -2.64 3.43
CA ARG A 88 0.89 -2.52 4.89
C ARG A 88 1.85 -1.40 5.28
N ASP A 89 1.34 -0.47 6.06
CA ASP A 89 2.03 0.65 6.68
C ASP A 89 2.37 1.80 5.73
N ASP A 90 1.87 1.75 4.48
CA ASP A 90 1.94 2.89 3.58
C ASP A 90 1.26 4.12 4.17
N VAL A 91 1.93 5.24 4.04
CA VAL A 91 1.50 6.53 4.54
C VAL A 91 0.91 7.35 3.40
N ILE A 92 -0.34 7.77 3.57
CA ILE A 92 -1.05 8.62 2.61
C ILE A 92 -1.02 10.06 3.11
N ALA A 93 -0.60 10.98 2.24
CA ALA A 93 -0.60 12.42 2.47
C ALA A 93 -1.42 13.16 1.39
N VAL A 94 -1.92 14.36 1.71
CA VAL A 94 -2.83 15.12 0.81
C VAL A 94 -2.42 16.58 0.67
N GLY A 95 -2.47 17.08 -0.57
CA GLY A 95 -2.10 18.45 -0.93
C GLY A 95 -0.58 18.73 -0.89
N LYS A 96 0.13 18.12 0.06
CA LYS A 96 1.59 18.17 0.19
C LYS A 96 2.11 16.85 0.76
N GLN A 97 3.33 16.48 0.38
CA GLN A 97 4.00 15.23 0.78
C GLN A 97 4.17 15.03 2.29
N ASP A 98 4.29 16.11 3.06
CA ASP A 98 4.51 16.11 4.52
C ASP A 98 3.21 16.03 5.33
N ARG A 99 2.06 16.28 4.69
CA ARG A 99 0.76 16.27 5.35
C ARG A 99 0.15 14.87 5.42
N LYS A 100 0.74 14.03 6.26
CA LYS A 100 0.32 12.64 6.51
C LYS A 100 -1.07 12.61 7.15
N VAL A 101 -2.02 11.92 6.53
CA VAL A 101 -3.42 11.85 6.98
C VAL A 101 -3.88 10.43 7.28
N PHE A 102 -3.39 9.43 6.56
CA PHE A 102 -3.74 8.03 6.80
C PHE A 102 -2.51 7.12 6.80
N ILE A 103 -2.62 6.00 7.50
CA ILE A 103 -1.71 4.88 7.41
C ILE A 103 -2.56 3.67 7.03
N TYR A 104 -2.24 3.03 5.91
CA TYR A 104 -2.95 1.82 5.49
C TYR A 104 -2.49 0.62 6.32
N ARG A 105 -3.43 -0.21 6.77
CA ARG A 105 -3.15 -1.43 7.53
C ARG A 105 -3.88 -2.59 6.90
N CYS A 106 -3.14 -3.66 6.59
CA CYS A 106 -3.67 -4.90 6.03
C CYS A 106 -3.07 -6.11 6.73
N TYR A 107 -3.90 -7.11 7.05
CA TYR A 107 -3.47 -8.34 7.72
C TYR A 107 -2.98 -9.42 6.75
N SER A 108 -3.30 -9.34 5.45
CA SER A 108 -3.15 -10.46 4.51
C SER A 108 -1.86 -10.51 3.69
N GLN A 109 -0.87 -9.65 3.93
CA GLN A 109 0.37 -9.66 3.15
C GLN A 109 1.35 -10.72 3.66
N GLU A 110 1.64 -11.73 2.83
CA GLU A 110 2.77 -12.64 3.00
C GLU A 110 4.08 -11.91 2.69
N ILE A 111 4.53 -11.10 3.65
CA ILE A 111 5.78 -10.34 3.57
C ILE A 111 6.96 -11.27 3.24
N SER A 112 6.93 -12.54 3.66
CA SER A 112 8.03 -13.50 3.53
C SER A 112 8.28 -14.04 2.11
N TYR A 113 7.42 -13.79 1.12
CA TYR A 113 7.63 -14.35 -0.22
C TYR A 113 8.88 -13.77 -0.90
N LEU A 114 9.01 -12.44 -0.92
CA LEU A 114 10.14 -11.73 -1.51
C LEU A 114 11.26 -11.46 -0.49
N PRO A 115 12.52 -11.41 -0.94
CA PRO A 115 13.62 -10.88 -0.16
C PRO A 115 13.49 -9.35 -0.03
N GLU A 116 14.15 -8.76 0.97
CA GLU A 116 13.97 -7.37 1.37
C GLU A 116 14.22 -6.37 0.23
N GLU A 117 15.21 -6.67 -0.62
CA GLU A 117 15.61 -5.84 -1.77
C GLU A 117 14.49 -5.71 -2.80
N LEU A 118 13.67 -6.75 -2.96
CA LEU A 118 12.55 -6.74 -3.90
C LEU A 118 11.25 -6.23 -3.26
N ARG A 119 11.10 -6.39 -1.94
CA ARG A 119 9.92 -5.93 -1.21
C ARG A 119 9.69 -4.45 -1.37
N GLY A 120 10.71 -3.63 -1.55
CA GLY A 120 10.57 -2.18 -1.74
C GLY A 120 9.91 -1.79 -3.07
N LYS A 121 10.09 -2.61 -4.12
CA LYS A 121 9.69 -2.31 -5.49
C LYS A 121 8.48 -3.11 -5.99
N TYR A 122 8.30 -4.33 -5.47
CA TYR A 122 7.27 -5.25 -5.95
C TYR A 122 6.32 -5.68 -4.83
N GLU A 123 5.06 -5.92 -5.20
CA GLU A 123 4.06 -6.56 -4.35
C GLU A 123 3.67 -7.92 -4.94
N PRO A 124 3.95 -9.03 -4.25
CA PRO A 124 3.46 -10.36 -4.64
C PRO A 124 1.94 -10.44 -4.55
N SER A 125 1.37 -11.20 -5.46
CA SER A 125 -0.05 -11.41 -5.64
C SER A 125 -0.30 -12.93 -5.66
N VAL A 126 -1.29 -13.38 -6.42
CA VAL A 126 -1.71 -14.78 -6.52
C VAL A 126 -0.61 -15.69 -7.08
N MET A 127 -0.65 -16.96 -6.66
CA MET A 127 0.20 -18.01 -7.24
C MET A 127 -0.26 -18.33 -8.65
N LEU A 128 0.67 -18.24 -9.61
CA LEU A 128 0.44 -18.60 -11.00
C LEU A 128 0.75 -20.08 -11.25
N GLY A 129 1.67 -20.65 -10.47
CA GLY A 129 1.97 -22.07 -10.53
C GLY A 129 3.06 -22.50 -9.57
N LYS A 130 3.12 -23.81 -9.29
CA LYS A 130 4.15 -24.43 -8.47
C LYS A 130 4.60 -25.73 -9.12
N GLY A 131 5.91 -25.94 -9.16
CA GLY A 131 6.51 -27.15 -9.73
C GLY A 131 7.80 -27.54 -9.02
N ALA A 132 8.50 -28.53 -9.57
CA ALA A 132 9.74 -29.06 -8.97
C ALA A 132 10.83 -27.99 -8.76
N ALA A 133 10.91 -26.99 -9.64
CA ALA A 133 11.88 -25.91 -9.57
C ALA A 133 11.47 -24.75 -8.64
N GLY A 134 10.28 -24.80 -8.02
CA GLY A 134 9.79 -23.77 -7.10
C GLY A 134 8.43 -23.19 -7.47
N GLU A 135 8.17 -21.99 -6.99
CA GLU A 135 6.86 -21.34 -7.00
C GLU A 135 6.89 -20.03 -7.80
N VAL A 136 5.89 -19.82 -8.66
CA VAL A 136 5.71 -18.61 -9.45
C VAL A 136 4.50 -17.84 -8.96
N ARG A 137 4.66 -16.55 -8.69
CA ARG A 137 3.57 -15.63 -8.35
C ARG A 137 3.48 -14.47 -9.32
N LEU A 138 2.27 -13.97 -9.51
CA LEU A 138 2.05 -12.63 -10.07
C LEU A 138 2.65 -11.63 -9.08
N ALA A 139 3.22 -10.55 -9.60
CA ALA A 139 3.69 -9.43 -8.81
C ALA A 139 3.43 -8.13 -9.55
N PHE A 140 3.26 -7.05 -8.79
CA PHE A 140 3.07 -5.71 -9.33
C PHE A 140 4.26 -4.85 -8.98
N GLU A 141 4.79 -4.09 -9.94
CA GLU A 141 5.64 -2.95 -9.61
C GLU A 141 4.74 -1.89 -8.96
N LYS A 142 5.11 -1.45 -7.75
CA LYS A 142 4.19 -0.71 -6.88
C LYS A 142 3.80 0.68 -7.41
N ARG A 143 4.65 1.29 -8.24
CA ARG A 143 4.47 2.65 -8.75
C ARG A 143 3.76 2.69 -10.08
N THR A 144 4.17 1.86 -11.02
CA THR A 144 3.61 1.78 -12.37
C THR A 144 2.38 0.88 -12.43
N CYS A 145 2.17 0.05 -11.41
CA CYS A 145 1.16 -1.02 -11.40
C CYS A 145 1.36 -2.04 -12.54
N GLU A 146 2.55 -2.12 -13.13
CA GLU A 146 2.88 -3.10 -14.15
C GLU A 146 2.97 -4.50 -13.56
N MET A 147 2.52 -5.49 -14.33
CA MET A 147 2.45 -6.90 -13.92
C MET A 147 3.72 -7.67 -14.33
N PHE A 148 4.24 -8.46 -13.39
CA PHE A 148 5.41 -9.32 -13.55
C PHE A 148 5.12 -10.72 -13.01
N ALA A 149 5.87 -11.72 -13.46
CA ALA A 149 5.92 -13.04 -12.83
C ALA A 149 7.23 -13.18 -12.05
N ILE A 150 7.16 -13.47 -10.75
CA ILE A 150 8.33 -13.74 -9.92
C ILE A 150 8.38 -15.24 -9.65
N LYS A 151 9.49 -15.87 -10.02
CA LYS A 151 9.77 -17.28 -9.74
C LYS A 151 10.74 -17.41 -8.56
N LYS A 152 10.27 -17.95 -7.45
CA LYS A 152 11.09 -18.30 -6.29
C LYS A 152 11.65 -19.71 -6.45
N ILE A 153 12.96 -19.81 -6.64
CA ILE A 153 13.68 -21.08 -6.78
C ILE A 153 14.25 -21.50 -5.43
N LEU A 154 13.93 -22.71 -4.99
CA LEU A 154 14.49 -23.28 -3.76
C LEU A 154 15.90 -23.82 -4.05
N LYS A 155 16.92 -23.23 -3.42
CA LYS A 155 18.28 -23.76 -3.50
C LYS A 155 18.40 -24.91 -2.50
N ALA A 156 18.46 -26.15 -2.98
CA ALA A 156 18.87 -27.27 -2.14
C ALA A 156 20.30 -27.03 -1.63
N ARG A 157 20.61 -27.40 -0.39
CA ARG A 157 22.02 -27.50 0.04
C ARG A 157 22.68 -28.51 -0.89
N SER A 158 23.54 -28.07 -1.81
CA SER A 158 24.49 -28.97 -2.44
C SER A 158 25.27 -29.62 -1.31
N SER A 159 25.19 -30.94 -1.18
CA SER A 159 26.04 -31.70 -0.28
C SER A 159 27.48 -31.27 -0.50
N THR A 160 28.05 -30.56 0.47
CA THR A 160 29.49 -30.30 0.52
C THR A 160 30.17 -31.67 0.62
N SER A 161 30.65 -32.18 -0.50
CA SER A 161 31.61 -33.27 -0.50
C SER A 161 32.78 -32.84 0.38
N GLN A 162 33.18 -33.73 1.28
CA GLN A 162 34.24 -33.60 2.27
C GLN A 162 35.40 -32.71 1.82
N MET A 163 35.76 -31.75 2.67
CA MET A 163 37.14 -31.32 2.78
C MET A 163 37.57 -31.54 4.22
N SER A 164 37.76 -32.82 4.55
CA SER A 164 38.62 -33.24 5.65
C SER A 164 40.03 -33.31 5.09
N ILE A 165 40.94 -32.43 5.52
CA ILE A 165 42.26 -32.84 6.01
C ILE A 165 42.67 -31.80 7.08
N TYR A 166 42.83 -32.30 8.31
CA TYR A 166 43.67 -31.71 9.34
C TYR A 166 45.12 -31.68 8.84
N HIS A 167 45.77 -30.51 8.87
CA HIS A 167 47.09 -30.27 9.45
C HIS A 167 47.48 -28.80 9.25
#